data_AF-A0A3M0Z8H2-F1
#
_entry.id   AF-A0A3M0Z8H2-F1
#
_cell.length_a   1.000
_cell.length_b   1.000
_cell.length_c   1.000
_cell.angle_alpha   90.00
_cell.angle_beta   90.00
_cell.angle_gamma   90.00
#
_symmetry.space_group_name_H-M   'P 1'
#
loop_
_entity.id
_entity.type
_entity.pdbx_description
1 polymer ?
#
loop_
_entity_poly.entity_id
_entity_poly.type
_entity_poly.pdbx_seq_one_letter_code
_entity_poly.pdbx_strand_id
1 'polypeptide(L)'
;LSYSWPGNVRELRNTIERGCILCPSGKIDAVHLMVPDVSTATVAGVPMENIEALPPMPLAKAERLIIEAAMRRAGGNKNQAAKVLGIHRTTLYKKLEEYNISEKS
;
A
#
# COMPACT_ATOMS: atom_id res chain seq x y z
N LEU A 1 0.39 -2.88 21.29
CA LEU A 1 -0.38 -1.64 21.60
C LEU A 1 0.24 -0.42 20.91
N SER A 2 0.66 -0.55 19.64
CA SER A 2 1.28 0.55 18.88
C SER A 2 0.55 0.70 17.55
N TYR A 3 -0.42 1.62 17.50
CA TYR A 3 -1.08 2.04 16.26
C TYR A 3 -0.51 3.40 15.87
N SER A 4 0.18 3.47 14.74
CA SER A 4 0.73 4.71 14.20
C SER A 4 -0.37 5.44 13.45
N TRP A 5 -1.09 6.31 14.16
CA TRP A 5 -2.22 7.08 13.62
C TRP A 5 -1.76 7.96 12.43
N PRO A 6 -2.16 7.65 11.18
CA PRO A 6 -1.67 8.36 10.01
C PRO A 6 -2.21 9.80 9.93
N GLY A 7 -3.33 10.10 10.60
CA GLY A 7 -3.95 11.43 10.71
C GLY A 7 -3.93 12.04 12.12
N ASN A 8 -2.82 11.87 12.85
CA ASN A 8 -2.36 12.42 14.14
C ASN A 8 -3.33 12.92 15.25
N VAL A 9 -4.41 13.68 15.02
CA VAL A 9 -5.26 14.18 16.14
C VAL A 9 -6.75 14.19 15.84
N ARG A 10 -7.16 14.52 14.61
CA ARG A 10 -8.59 14.53 14.23
C ARG A 10 -9.15 13.11 14.16
N GLU A 11 -8.36 12.16 13.66
CA GLU A 11 -8.76 10.74 13.63
C GLU A 11 -8.85 10.14 15.03
N LEU A 12 -7.86 10.43 15.89
CA LEU A 12 -7.88 10.01 17.29
C LEU A 12 -9.13 10.55 18.02
N ARG A 13 -9.43 11.84 17.84
CA ARG A 13 -10.64 12.47 18.40
C ARG A 13 -11.91 11.77 17.92
N ASN A 14 -12.08 11.60 16.62
CA ASN A 14 -13.27 10.96 16.04
C ASN A 14 -13.44 9.52 16.51
N THR A 15 -12.33 8.78 16.69
CA THR A 15 -12.36 7.40 17.17
C THR A 15 -12.70 7.31 18.66
N ILE A 16 -12.16 8.21 19.50
CA ILE A 16 -12.53 8.30 20.91
C ILE A 16 -13.99 8.75 21.05
N GLU A 17 -14.45 9.76 20.30
CA GLU A 17 -15.84 10.22 20.32
C GLU A 17 -16.81 9.10 19.94
N ARG A 18 -16.51 8.34 18.88
CA ARG A 18 -17.30 7.15 18.50
C ARG A 18 -17.25 6.06 19.57
N GLY A 19 -16.06 5.81 20.14
CA GLY A 19 -15.89 4.87 21.24
C GLY A 19 -16.73 5.24 22.46
N CYS A 20 -16.82 6.52 22.81
CA CYS A 20 -17.69 7.02 23.88
C CYS A 20 -19.18 6.80 23.57
N ILE A 21 -19.61 7.04 22.33
CA ILE A 21 -21.02 6.84 21.92
C ILE A 21 -21.40 5.36 21.98
N LEU A 22 -20.48 4.48 21.57
CA LEU A 22 -20.69 3.04 21.49
C LEU A 22 -20.49 2.32 22.82
N CYS A 23 -19.97 3.00 23.84
CA CYS A 23 -19.66 2.42 25.14
C CYS A 23 -20.80 2.67 26.14
N PRO A 24 -21.58 1.65 26.52
CA PRO A 24 -22.75 1.82 27.39
C PRO A 24 -22.39 1.99 28.87
N SER A 25 -21.20 1.53 29.27
CA SER A 25 -20.68 1.58 30.63
C SER A 25 -19.32 2.24 30.59
N GLY A 26 -19.07 3.32 31.35
CA GLY A 26 -17.97 4.30 31.20
C GLY A 26 -16.50 3.84 31.17
N LYS A 27 -16.20 2.59 30.82
CA LYS A 27 -14.89 2.03 30.51
C LYS A 27 -14.83 1.62 29.03
N ILE A 28 -13.99 2.31 28.26
CA ILE A 28 -13.78 2.05 26.84
C ILE A 28 -12.74 0.93 26.67
N ASP A 29 -13.19 -0.29 26.39
CA ASP A 29 -12.32 -1.38 25.92
C ASP A 29 -11.97 -1.27 24.43
N ALA A 30 -10.90 -1.95 24.01
CA ALA A 30 -10.37 -1.89 22.63
C ALA A 30 -11.40 -2.25 21.54
N VAL A 31 -12.35 -3.12 21.86
CA VAL A 31 -13.47 -3.51 20.98
C VAL A 31 -14.40 -2.35 20.64
N HIS A 32 -14.50 -1.34 21.51
CA HIS A 32 -15.33 -0.16 21.30
C HIS A 32 -14.64 0.88 20.40
N LEU A 33 -13.31 0.85 20.32
CA LEU A 33 -12.55 1.78 19.49
C LEU A 33 -12.54 1.37 18.00
N MET A 34 -12.92 0.13 17.69
CA MET A 34 -12.96 -0.44 16.33
C MET A 34 -11.74 -0.04 15.49
N VAL A 35 -10.56 0.00 16.12
CA VAL A 35 -9.33 0.35 15.42
C VAL A 35 -9.03 -0.82 14.49
N PRO A 36 -8.96 -0.61 13.16
CA PRO A 36 -8.61 -1.69 12.25
C PRO A 36 -7.25 -2.25 12.63
N ASP A 37 -7.15 -3.59 12.63
CA ASP A 37 -5.87 -4.25 12.84
C ASP A 37 -4.84 -3.66 11.87
N VAL A 38 -3.65 -3.32 12.37
CA VAL A 38 -2.61 -2.57 11.63
C VAL A 38 -2.20 -3.31 10.36
N SER A 39 -2.43 -4.62 10.34
CA SER A 39 -2.37 -5.53 9.17
C SER A 39 -3.26 -5.11 7.98
N THR A 40 -4.20 -4.18 8.18
CA THR A 40 -5.20 -3.74 7.19
C THR A 40 -5.24 -2.22 7.00
N ALA A 41 -4.17 -1.51 7.38
CA ALA A 41 -4.03 -0.09 7.09
C ALA A 41 -4.14 0.13 5.56
N THR A 42 -5.22 0.79 5.13
CA THR A 42 -5.46 1.14 3.74
C THR A 42 -5.39 2.65 3.58
N VAL A 43 -4.62 3.13 2.61
CA VAL A 43 -4.71 4.51 2.12
C VAL A 43 -5.41 4.45 0.78
N ALA A 44 -6.55 5.13 0.66
CA ALA A 44 -7.38 5.12 -0.55
C ALA A 44 -7.79 3.70 -1.03
N GLY A 45 -8.06 2.78 -0.11
CA GLY A 45 -8.50 1.42 -0.43
C GLY A 45 -7.41 0.50 -0.98
N VAL A 46 -6.15 0.93 -1.00
CA VAL A 46 -5.00 0.09 -1.34
C VAL A 46 -4.41 -0.44 -0.03
N PRO A 47 -4.26 -1.77 0.14
CA PRO A 47 -3.56 -2.34 1.28
C PRO A 47 -2.14 -1.74 1.32
N MET A 48 -1.81 -1.05 2.40
CA MET A 48 -0.42 -0.68 2.65
C MET A 48 0.28 -1.97 3.07
N GLU A 49 0.84 -2.68 2.10
CA GLU A 49 1.69 -3.83 2.38
C GLU A 49 2.80 -3.35 3.31
N ASN A 50 2.91 -3.97 4.49
CA ASN A 50 3.93 -3.62 5.47
C ASN A 50 5.31 -3.85 4.83
N ILE A 51 5.95 -2.77 4.39
CA ILE A 51 7.25 -2.83 3.70
C ILE A 51 8.31 -3.50 4.58
N GLU A 52 8.19 -3.35 5.91
CA GLU A 52 9.09 -3.98 6.89
C GLU A 52 8.87 -5.50 7.04
N ALA A 53 7.71 -6.02 6.62
CA ALA A 53 7.42 -7.45 6.63
C ALA A 53 7.89 -8.17 5.37
N LEU A 54 8.31 -7.46 4.32
CA LEU A 54 8.90 -8.09 3.15
C LEU A 54 10.29 -8.63 3.49
N PRO A 55 10.60 -9.90 3.13
CA PRO A 55 11.95 -10.41 3.30
C PRO A 55 12.93 -9.55 2.48
N PRO A 56 14.13 -9.25 3.02
CA PRO A 56 15.12 -8.48 2.29
C PRO A 56 15.43 -9.19 0.97
N MET A 57 15.33 -8.44 -0.12
CA MET A 57 15.61 -8.94 -1.46
C MET A 57 16.48 -7.96 -2.23
N PRO A 58 17.23 -8.43 -3.25
CA PRO A 58 18.01 -7.54 -4.09
C PRO A 58 17.12 -6.49 -4.75
N LEU A 59 17.60 -5.25 -4.81
CA LEU A 59 16.87 -4.13 -5.42
C LEU A 59 16.39 -4.45 -6.84
N ALA A 60 17.24 -5.09 -7.64
CA ALA A 60 16.90 -5.51 -9.00
C ALA A 60 15.71 -6.48 -9.05
N LYS A 61 15.55 -7.35 -8.05
CA LYS A 61 14.42 -8.29 -7.98
C LYS A 61 13.13 -7.56 -7.61
N ALA A 62 13.18 -6.64 -6.65
CA ALA A 62 12.03 -5.81 -6.28
C ALA A 62 11.58 -4.93 -7.46
N GLU A 63 12.52 -4.26 -8.12
CA GLU A 63 12.28 -3.42 -9.29
C GLU A 63 11.61 -4.22 -10.42
N ARG A 64 12.13 -5.40 -10.74
CA ARG A 64 11.54 -6.31 -11.73
C ARG A 64 10.09 -6.68 -11.40
N LEU A 65 9.81 -7.07 -10.15
CA LEU A 65 8.45 -7.47 -9.73
C LEU A 65 7.45 -6.30 -9.88
N ILE A 66 7.88 -5.09 -9.52
CA ILE A 66 7.07 -3.88 -9.63
C ILE A 66 6.77 -3.55 -11.10
N ILE A 67 7.78 -3.66 -11.98
CA ILE A 67 7.62 -3.42 -13.42
C ILE A 67 6.68 -4.47 -14.04
N GLU A 68 6.84 -5.75 -13.70
CA GLU A 68 5.95 -6.82 -14.18
C GLU A 68 4.50 -6.60 -13.70
N ALA A 69 4.30 -6.21 -12.44
CA ALA A 69 2.97 -5.90 -11.91
C ALA A 69 2.33 -4.71 -12.63
N ALA A 70 3.09 -3.65 -12.89
CA ALA A 70 2.61 -2.49 -13.63
C ALA A 70 2.26 -2.83 -15.09
N MET A 71 3.08 -3.64 -15.76
CA MET A 71 2.81 -4.12 -17.13
C MET A 71 1.54 -4.96 -17.19
N ARG A 72 1.34 -5.86 -16.22
CA ARG A 72 0.12 -6.67 -16.11
C ARG A 72 -1.11 -5.80 -15.87
N ARG A 73 -1.02 -4.82 -14.97
CA ARG A 73 -2.12 -3.88 -14.66
C ARG A 73 -2.46 -2.97 -15.84
N ALA A 74 -1.46 -2.62 -16.64
CA ALA A 74 -1.62 -1.83 -17.86
C ALA A 74 -1.99 -2.67 -19.10
N GLY A 75 -2.17 -3.99 -18.97
CA GLY A 75 -2.51 -4.87 -20.08
C GLY A 75 -1.49 -4.84 -21.23
N GLY A 76 -0.20 -4.74 -20.91
CA GLY A 76 0.87 -4.64 -21.93
C GLY A 76 1.14 -3.22 -22.45
N ASN A 77 0.31 -2.23 -22.09
CA ASN A 77 0.51 -0.86 -22.54
C ASN A 77 1.67 -0.19 -21.79
N LYS A 78 2.86 -0.18 -22.41
CA LYS A 78 4.10 0.42 -21.87
C LYS A 78 3.94 1.90 -21.47
N ASN A 79 3.16 2.69 -22.22
CA ASN A 79 2.92 4.10 -21.86
C ASN A 79 2.05 4.23 -20.61
N GLN A 80 1.05 3.36 -20.44
CA GLN A 80 0.24 3.35 -19.22
C GLN A 80 1.03 2.80 -18.03
N ALA A 81 1.82 1.73 -18.22
CA ALA A 81 2.70 1.20 -17.18
C ALA A 81 3.69 2.25 -16.68
N ALA A 82 4.31 3.02 -17.58
CA ALA A 82 5.22 4.11 -17.20
C ALA A 82 4.52 5.19 -16.36
N LYS A 83 3.27 5.55 -16.72
CA LYS A 83 2.45 6.49 -15.94
C LYS A 83 2.10 5.94 -14.56
N VAL A 84 1.72 4.66 -14.46
CA VAL A 84 1.41 3.99 -13.19
C VAL A 84 2.63 3.95 -12.28
N LEU A 85 3.81 3.71 -12.84
CA LEU A 85 5.07 3.69 -12.10
C LEU A 85 5.63 5.09 -11.80
N GLY A 86 5.07 6.15 -12.40
CA GLY A 86 5.57 7.52 -12.23
C GLY A 86 6.94 7.76 -12.86
N ILE A 87 7.35 6.95 -13.84
CA ILE A 87 8.65 7.07 -14.52
C ILE A 87 8.48 7.50 -15.98
N HIS A 88 9.53 8.07 -16.56
CA HIS A 88 9.53 8.39 -17.97
C HIS A 88 9.53 7.12 -18.83
N ARG A 89 8.84 7.16 -19.99
CA ARG A 89 8.73 6.00 -20.89
C ARG A 89 10.08 5.40 -21.25
N THR A 90 11.09 6.23 -21.55
CA THR A 90 12.42 5.76 -21.97
C THR A 90 13.14 5.01 -20.85
N THR A 91 12.91 5.39 -19.59
CA THR A 91 13.40 4.66 -18.42
C THR A 91 12.76 3.28 -18.34
N LEU A 92 11.44 3.20 -18.54
CA LEU A 92 10.74 1.91 -18.58
C LEU A 92 11.27 1.02 -19.70
N TYR A 93 11.47 1.54 -20.91
CA TYR A 93 12.02 0.74 -22.03
C TYR A 93 13.40 0.16 -21.70
N LYS A 94 14.31 0.96 -21.17
CA LYS A 94 15.64 0.50 -20.74
C LYS A 94 15.54 -0.61 -19.70
N LYS A 95 14.64 -0.46 -18.72
CA LYS A 95 14.43 -1.45 -17.66
C LYS A 95 13.80 -2.74 -18.17
N LEU A 96 12.89 -2.67 -19.15
CA LEU A 96 12.30 -3.85 -19.79
C LEU A 96 13.36 -4.65 -20.57
N GLU A 97 14.28 -3.96 -21.25
CA GLU A 97 15.42 -4.59 -21.94
C GLU A 97 16.41 -5.20 -20.93
N GLU A 98 16.78 -4.46 -19.88
CA GLU A 98 17.68 -4.91 -18.82
C GLU A 98 17.18 -6.21 -18.15
N TYR A 99 15.87 -6.31 -17.92
CA TYR A 99 15.26 -7.47 -17.26
C TYR A 99 14.71 -8.53 -18.20
N ASN A 100 14.87 -8.38 -19.52
CA ASN A 100 14.32 -9.29 -20.53
C ASN A 100 12.83 -9.62 -20.31
N ILE A 101 12.05 -8.62 -19.90
CA ILE A 101 10.60 -8.78 -19.68
C ILE A 101 9.94 -8.70 -21.05
N SER A 102 9.96 -9.81 -21.80
CA SER A 102 9.26 -9.95 -23.07
C SER A 102 7.82 -10.39 -22.83
N GLU A 103 6.89 -9.71 -23.50
CA GLU A 103 5.46 -10.02 -23.44
C GLU A 103 5.25 -11.46 -23.94
N LYS A 104 4.87 -12.37 -23.05
CA LYS A 104 4.27 -13.63 -23.50
C LYS A 104 2.90 -13.30 -24.08
N SER A 105 2.81 -13.38 -25.41
CA SER A 105 1.56 -13.50 -26.17
C SER A 105 0.80 -14.77 -25.78
#